data_AF-A0A7C3AZA4-F1
#
_entry.id   AF-A0A7C3AZA4-F1
#
_cell.length_a   1.000
_cell.length_b   1.000
_cell.length_c   1.000
_cell.angle_alpha   90.00
_cell.angle_beta   90.00
_cell.angle_gamma   90.00
#
_symmetry.space_group_name_H-M   'P 1'
#
loop_
_entity.id
_entity.type
_entity.pdbx_description
1 polymer ?
#
loop_
_entity_poly.entity_id
_entity_poly.type
_entity_poly.pdbx_seq_one_letter_code
_entity_poly.pdbx_strand_id
1 'polypeptide(L)'
;MSHYRVGCDAHKYYSLFAVLDDQRKLQEEQRVDHEQGSIRAYISQFPEGTPIYLEFPPRTPAPSLTNRAASPVASSESLCKKSLSMR
;
A
#
# COMPACT_ATOMS: atom_id res chain seq x y z
N MET A 1 24.62 7.66 -5.18
CA MET A 1 23.22 7.61 -5.68
C MET A 1 22.34 7.41 -4.47
N SER A 2 21.32 8.24 -4.27
CA SER A 2 20.39 8.07 -3.15
C SER A 2 19.55 6.82 -3.41
N HIS A 3 19.69 5.81 -2.53
CA HIS A 3 18.96 4.55 -2.65
C HIS A 3 17.60 4.69 -2.00
N TYR A 4 16.62 5.18 -2.75
CA TYR A 4 15.24 5.23 -2.28
C TYR A 4 14.62 3.84 -2.27
N ARG A 5 13.72 3.60 -1.31
CA ARG A 5 12.81 2.46 -1.30
C ARG A 5 11.39 3.00 -1.25
N VAL A 6 10.55 2.56 -2.18
CA VAL A 6 9.16 3.04 -2.25
C VAL A 6 8.23 1.89 -1.86
N GLY A 7 7.42 2.08 -0.83
CA GLY A 7 6.29 1.22 -0.51
C GLY A 7 5.01 1.73 -1.17
N CYS A 8 4.12 0.83 -1.58
CA CYS A 8 2.82 1.15 -2.15
C CYS A 8 1.74 0.27 -1.50
N ASP A 9 0.81 0.88 -0.80
CA ASP A 9 -0.47 0.26 -0.42
C ASP A 9 -1.53 0.67 -1.46
N ALA A 10 -2.04 -0.31 -2.21
CA ALA A 10 -2.96 -0.07 -3.30
C ALA A 10 -4.41 -0.32 -2.87
N HIS A 11 -5.22 0.74 -2.87
CA HIS A 11 -6.65 0.66 -2.63
C HIS A 11 -7.43 0.74 -3.94
N LYS A 12 -8.77 0.66 -3.84
CA LYS A 12 -9.66 0.64 -5.01
C LYS A 12 -9.63 1.93 -5.85
N TYR A 13 -9.43 3.08 -5.21
CA TYR A 13 -9.57 4.40 -5.85
C TYR A 13 -8.32 5.27 -5.73
N TYR A 14 -7.35 4.83 -4.95
CA TYR A 14 -6.11 5.54 -4.70
C TYR A 14 -5.03 4.56 -4.27
N SER A 15 -3.77 4.97 -4.39
CA SER A 15 -2.63 4.29 -3.81
C SER A 15 -1.93 5.22 -2.84
N LEU A 16 -1.52 4.70 -1.70
CA LEU A 16 -0.69 5.41 -0.73
C LEU A 16 0.77 4.96 -0.92
N PHE A 17 1.63 5.91 -1.25
CA PHE A 17 3.06 5.68 -1.42
C PHE A 17 3.82 6.18 -0.20
N ALA A 18 4.80 5.40 0.25
CA ALA A 18 5.73 5.77 1.31
C ALA A 18 7.16 5.70 0.79
N VAL A 19 7.91 6.80 0.85
CA VAL A 19 9.29 6.88 0.39
C VAL A 19 10.23 6.86 1.59
N LEU A 20 11.14 5.89 1.58
CA LEU A 20 12.20 5.74 2.56
C LEU A 20 13.54 6.09 1.93
N ASP A 21 14.39 6.76 2.71
CA ASP A 21 15.80 6.92 2.35
C ASP A 21 16.63 5.64 2.60
N ASP A 22 17.93 5.74 2.35
CA ASP A 22 18.90 4.68 2.55
C ASP A 22 19.03 4.24 4.03
N GLN A 23 18.72 5.15 4.96
CA GLN A 23 18.69 4.89 6.40
C GLN A 23 17.35 4.31 6.87
N ARG A 24 16.42 4.03 5.96
CA ARG A 24 15.04 3.57 6.25
C ARG A 24 14.22 4.61 7.03
N LYS A 25 14.55 5.89 6.90
CA LYS A 25 13.75 6.98 7.45
C LYS A 25 12.70 7.40 6.44
N LEU A 26 11.46 7.58 6.91
CA LEU A 26 10.35 8.09 6.11
C LEU A 26 10.63 9.53 5.68
N GLN A 27 10.66 9.75 4.37
CA GLN A 27 10.85 11.06 3.75
C GLN A 27 9.53 11.65 3.29
N GLU A 28 8.66 10.81 2.71
CA GLU A 28 7.40 11.24 2.12
C GLU A 28 6.34 10.15 2.30
N GLU A 29 5.10 10.59 2.53
CA GLU A 29 3.91 9.77 2.33
C GLU A 29 2.95 10.53 1.42
N GLN A 30 2.62 9.94 0.26
CA GLN A 30 1.83 10.59 -0.78
C GLN A 30 0.68 9.71 -1.25
N ARG A 31 -0.52 10.25 -1.16
CA ARG A 31 -1.70 9.67 -1.79
C ARG A 31 -1.75 10.06 -3.27
N VAL A 32 -1.99 9.07 -4.12
CA VAL A 32 -2.21 9.25 -5.56
C VAL A 32 -3.55 8.65 -5.92
N ASP A 33 -4.52 9.49 -6.28
CA ASP A 33 -5.82 9.02 -6.76
C ASP A 33 -5.69 8.34 -8.13
N HIS A 34 -6.52 7.33 -8.39
CA HIS A 34 -6.47 6.49 -9.59
C HIS A 34 -7.09 7.16 -10.81
N GLU A 35 -6.52 8.28 -11.21
CA GLU A 35 -6.77 8.92 -12.49
C GLU A 35 -5.86 8.33 -13.58
N GLN A 36 -6.26 8.49 -14.84
CA GLN A 36 -5.49 7.94 -15.96
C GLN A 36 -4.07 8.54 -15.98
N GLY A 37 -3.07 7.68 -15.77
CA GLY A 37 -1.66 8.06 -15.83
C GLY A 37 -1.08 8.66 -14.55
N SER A 38 -1.87 8.92 -13.50
CA SER A 38 -1.39 9.55 -12.26
C SER A 38 -0.30 8.73 -11.57
N ILE A 39 -0.50 7.41 -11.47
CA ILE A 39 0.49 6.48 -10.88
C ILE A 39 1.80 6.50 -11.68
N ARG A 40 1.71 6.50 -13.02
CA ARG A 40 2.91 6.54 -13.87
C ARG A 40 3.65 7.87 -13.73
N ALA A 41 2.91 8.98 -13.68
CA ALA A 41 3.49 10.30 -13.45
C ALA A 41 4.21 10.36 -12.10
N TYR A 42 3.58 9.87 -11.03
CA TYR A 42 4.20 9.79 -9.71
C TYR A 42 5.50 8.96 -9.73
N ILE A 43 5.46 7.74 -10.28
CA ILE A 43 6.63 6.86 -10.29
C ILE A 43 7.78 7.43 -11.15
N SER A 44 7.47 8.20 -12.18
CA SER A 44 8.48 8.77 -13.09
C SER A 44 9.42 9.79 -12.44
N GLN A 45 9.09 10.28 -11.24
CA GLN A 45 9.96 11.19 -10.49
C GLN A 45 11.15 10.47 -9.83
N PHE A 46 11.09 9.14 -9.69
CA PHE A 46 12.15 8.35 -9.07
C PHE A 46 13.19 7.92 -10.11
N PRO A 47 14.47 7.79 -9.71
CA PRO A 47 15.50 7.25 -10.60
C PRO A 47 15.13 5.86 -11.14
N GLU A 48 15.54 5.58 -12.37
CA GLU A 48 15.38 4.26 -12.96
C GLU A 48 16.06 3.19 -12.08
N GLY A 49 15.40 2.04 -11.93
CA GLY A 49 15.85 0.96 -11.05
C GLY A 49 15.48 1.12 -9.57
N THR A 50 14.76 2.18 -9.19
CA THR A 50 14.24 2.32 -7.82
C THR A 50 13.27 1.17 -7.50
N PRO A 51 13.49 0.39 -6.43
CA PRO A 51 12.61 -0.70 -6.05
C PRO A 51 11.29 -0.17 -5.47
N ILE A 52 10.17 -0.69 -5.99
CA ILE A 52 8.82 -0.44 -5.49
C ILE A 52 8.26 -1.73 -4.89
N TYR A 53 7.89 -1.70 -3.62
CA TYR A 53 7.29 -2.81 -2.89
C TYR A 53 5.78 -2.60 -2.86
N LEU A 54 5.04 -3.48 -3.52
CA LEU A 54 3.58 -3.44 -3.57
C LEU A 54 2.99 -4.39 -2.53
N GLU A 55 2.13 -3.87 -1.65
CA GLU A 55 1.32 -4.73 -0.79
C GLU A 55 0.23 -5.40 -1.64
N PHE A 56 0.17 -6.73 -1.56
CA PHE A 56 -0.94 -7.49 -2.12
C PHE A 56 -1.83 -7.94 -0.96
N PRO A 57 -3.15 -7.70 -1.01
CA PRO A 57 -4.03 -8.29 -0.03
C PRO A 57 -3.84 -9.81 -0.06
N PRO A 58 -3.88 -10.50 1.10
CA PRO A 58 -3.86 -11.94 1.11
C PRO A 58 -4.99 -12.41 0.20
N ARG A 59 -4.67 -13.26 -0.79
CA ARG A 59 -5.71 -13.93 -1.57
C ARG A 59 -6.58 -14.66 -0.57
N THR A 60 -7.82 -14.22 -0.39
CA THR A 60 -8.81 -15.04 0.29
C THR A 60 -8.81 -16.38 -0.45
N PRO A 61 -8.61 -17.51 0.24
CA PRO A 61 -8.81 -18.79 -0.41
C PRO A 61 -10.22 -18.77 -0.99
N ALA A 62 -10.34 -19.10 -2.28
CA ALA A 62 -11.65 -19.24 -2.90
C ALA A 62 -12.51 -20.14 -1.99
N PRO A 63 -13.77 -19.77 -1.70
CA PRO A 63 -14.63 -20.62 -0.89
C PRO A 63 -14.68 -21.99 -1.58
N SER A 64 -14.16 -23.03 -0.93
CA SER A 64 -14.41 -24.39 -1.36
C SER A 64 -15.92 -24.56 -1.43
N LEU A 65 -16.44 -25.07 -2.56
CA LEU A 65 -17.86 -25.39 -2.73
C LEU A 65 -18.25 -26.54 -1.79
N THR A 66 -18.31 -26.26 -0.49
CA THR A 66 -18.80 -27.19 0.53
C THR A 66 -19.46 -26.37 1.64
N ASN A 67 -20.79 -26.49 1.64
CA ASN A 67 -21.73 -26.31 2.74
C ASN A 67 -22.25 -24.89 3.04
N ARG A 68 -23.52 -24.74 2.66
CA ARG A 68 -24.58 -23.93 3.29
C ARG A 68 -24.39 -23.76 4.80
N ALA A 69 -24.52 -22.51 5.24
CA ALA A 69 -25.22 -22.01 6.43
C ALA A 69 -24.39 -20.97 7.21
N ALA A 70 -25.09 -19.90 7.59
CA ALA A 70 -24.71 -18.77 8.43
C ALA A 70 -23.92 -17.61 7.79
N SER A 71 -24.67 -16.56 7.40
CA SER A 71 -24.22 -15.17 7.36
C SER A 71 -24.55 -14.48 8.70
N PRO A 72 -24.20 -13.19 8.89
CA PRO A 72 -22.88 -12.65 9.22
C PRO A 72 -22.94 -11.97 10.61
N VAL A 73 -21.88 -11.56 11.28
CA VAL A 73 -21.13 -10.31 11.06
C VAL A 73 -19.96 -10.36 12.03
N ALA A 74 -18.73 -10.33 11.53
CA ALA A 74 -17.58 -9.86 12.30
C ALA A 74 -16.98 -8.73 11.47
N SER A 75 -17.24 -7.51 11.92
CA SER A 75 -16.67 -6.29 11.37
C SER A 75 -15.14 -6.38 11.52
N SER A 76 -14.44 -6.47 10.40
CA SER A 76 -12.98 -6.38 10.37
C SER A 76 -12.58 -4.94 10.62
N GLU A 77 -12.27 -4.60 11.86
CA GLU A 77 -11.57 -3.37 12.20
C GLU A 77 -10.18 -3.41 11.55
N SER A 78 -10.03 -2.64 10.47
CA SER A 78 -8.75 -2.16 9.98
C SER A 78 -8.15 -1.26 11.08
N LEU A 79 -7.21 -1.84 11.82
CA LEU A 79 -6.43 -1.15 12.83
C LEU A 79 -4.95 -1.25 12.43
N CYS A 80 -4.60 -0.61 11.31
CA CYS A 80 -3.24 -0.09 11.16
C CYS A 80 -3.11 1.04 12.19
N LYS A 81 -2.64 0.65 13.38
CA LYS A 81 -2.40 1.56 14.50
C LYS A 81 -1.43 2.64 14.02
N LYS A 82 -1.91 3.88 13.97
CA LYS A 82 -1.09 5.09 14.08
C LYS A 82 -0.02 4.86 15.16
N SER A 83 1.23 4.83 14.76
CA SER A 83 2.34 5.05 15.67
C SER A 83 3.33 6.00 15.02
N LEU A 84 2.98 7.28 15.04
CA LEU A 84 3.97 8.36 15.10
C LEU A 84 3.56 9.28 16.26
N SER A 85 4.02 8.95 17.46
CA SER A 85 4.10 9.88 18.57
C SER A 85 5.58 10.04 18.90
N MET A 86 6.20 11.06 18.30
CA MET A 86 7.50 11.54 18.76
C MET A 86 7.27 12.51 19.92
N ARG A 87 7.81 12.15 21.09
CA ARG A 87 8.42 13.10 22.02
C ARG A 87 9.88 12.73 22.14
#